data_AF-A0A8T4KEQ7-F1
#
_entry.id   AF-A0A8T4KEQ7-F1
#
_cell.length_a   1.000
_cell.length_b   1.000
_cell.length_c   1.000
_cell.angle_alpha   90.00
_cell.angle_beta   90.00
_cell.angle_gamma   90.00
#
_symmetry.space_group_name_H-M   'P 1'
#
loop_
_entity.id
_entity.type
_entity.pdbx_description
1 polymer ?
#
loop_
_entity_poly.entity_id
_entity_poly.type
_entity_poly.pdbx_seq_one_letter_code
_entity_poly.pdbx_strand_id
1 'polypeptide(L)'
;MATDVFREAILQMREIGAFNFLFPFLLTMAIFYGLLRKSKIFGPPEINVAVNAIVSLVAAFMVWAYPVINGVDIEAKLSSFFAQGIIVTLVLMMAMLGAGMVLPPDYDFKEMFGKRGGLIIVGIVFALSIVIVITSGLVGIIINPEQITSLIPKDYIITIGLILFVLIVMIWIVNSGKPPESSNGGKKPGDK
;
A
#
# COMPACT_ATOMS: atom_id res chain seq x y z
N MET A 1 -40.48 -2.23 17.49
CA MET A 1 -39.05 -1.98 17.18
C MET A 1 -38.79 -2.58 15.82
N ALA A 2 -38.52 -1.78 14.80
CA ALA A 2 -38.16 -2.30 13.49
C ALA A 2 -36.83 -3.04 13.64
N THR A 3 -36.84 -4.36 13.45
CA THR A 3 -35.61 -5.14 13.28
C THR A 3 -34.88 -4.59 12.06
N ASP A 4 -33.68 -4.06 12.28
CA ASP A 4 -32.81 -3.59 11.22
C ASP A 4 -32.38 -4.81 10.37
N VAL A 5 -33.07 -4.99 9.24
CA VAL A 5 -32.89 -6.14 8.34
C VAL A 5 -31.45 -6.23 7.84
N PHE A 6 -30.75 -5.09 7.71
CA PHE A 6 -29.36 -5.07 7.26
C PHE A 6 -28.42 -5.56 8.34
N ARG A 7 -28.65 -5.18 9.61
CA ARG A 7 -27.86 -5.67 10.72
C ARG A 7 -27.92 -7.20 10.80
N GLU A 8 -29.13 -7.77 10.69
CA GLU A 8 -29.32 -9.22 10.73
C GLU A 8 -28.60 -9.92 9.58
N ALA A 9 -28.73 -9.39 8.35
CA ALA A 9 -28.03 -9.94 7.20
C ALA A 9 -26.50 -9.90 7.36
N ILE A 10 -25.95 -8.80 7.88
CA ILE A 10 -24.50 -8.68 8.14
C ILE A 10 -24.04 -9.67 9.20
N LEU A 11 -24.81 -9.86 10.27
CA LEU A 11 -24.47 -10.83 11.31
C LEU A 11 -24.45 -12.25 10.77
N GLN A 12 -25.45 -12.64 9.98
CA GLN A 12 -25.48 -13.95 9.31
C GLN A 12 -24.30 -14.14 8.35
N MET A 13 -23.96 -13.11 7.57
CA MET A 13 -22.78 -13.14 6.70
C MET A 13 -21.47 -13.28 7.49
N ARG A 14 -21.38 -12.65 8.67
CA ARG A 14 -20.23 -12.78 9.56
C ARG A 14 -20.13 -14.21 10.13
N GLU A 15 -21.26 -14.79 10.54
CA GLU A 15 -21.33 -16.14 11.10
C GLU A 15 -20.90 -17.22 10.10
N ILE A 16 -21.24 -17.08 8.82
CA ILE A 16 -20.77 -18.00 7.76
C ILE A 16 -19.32 -17.73 7.32
N GLY A 17 -18.64 -16.76 7.93
CA GLY A 17 -17.25 -16.41 7.62
C GLY A 17 -17.07 -15.62 6.32
N ALA A 18 -18.11 -14.94 5.82
CA ALA A 18 -18.03 -14.21 4.55
C ALA A 18 -16.98 -13.08 4.61
N PHE A 19 -16.96 -12.32 5.71
CA PHE A 19 -16.01 -11.22 5.90
C PHE A 19 -14.60 -11.68 6.29
N ASN A 20 -14.50 -12.80 7.03
CA ASN A 20 -13.21 -13.33 7.48
C ASN A 20 -12.47 -14.10 6.39
N PHE A 21 -13.17 -14.81 5.51
CA PHE A 21 -12.52 -15.68 4.51
C PHE A 21 -12.99 -15.41 3.10
N LEU A 22 -14.31 -15.48 2.83
CA LEU A 22 -14.83 -15.49 1.46
C LEU A 22 -14.48 -14.23 0.66
N PHE A 23 -14.74 -13.04 1.21
CA PHE A 23 -14.47 -11.79 0.51
C PHE A 23 -12.97 -11.50 0.33
N PRO A 24 -12.11 -11.65 1.37
CA PRO A 24 -10.67 -11.53 1.19
C PRO A 24 -10.10 -12.52 0.16
N PHE A 25 -10.61 -13.76 0.16
CA PHE A 25 -10.28 -14.80 -0.80
C PHE A 25 -10.65 -14.41 -2.23
N LEU A 26 -11.90 -14.00 -2.47
CA LEU A 26 -12.36 -13.59 -3.80
C LEU A 26 -11.56 -12.39 -4.34
N LEU A 27 -11.24 -11.44 -3.46
CA LEU A 27 -10.41 -10.29 -3.83
C LEU A 27 -9.01 -10.74 -4.27
N THR A 28 -8.39 -11.65 -3.51
CA THR A 28 -7.05 -12.16 -3.81
C THR A 28 -7.04 -12.99 -5.10
N MET A 29 -8.05 -13.83 -5.30
CA MET A 29 -8.25 -14.57 -6.54
C MET A 29 -8.37 -13.63 -7.74
N ALA A 30 -9.18 -12.58 -7.64
CA ALA A 30 -9.36 -11.60 -8.72
C ALA A 30 -8.05 -10.86 -9.06
N ILE A 31 -7.27 -10.48 -8.04
CA ILE A 31 -5.96 -9.86 -8.21
C ILE A 31 -5.00 -10.81 -8.93
N PHE A 32 -4.86 -12.06 -8.45
CA PHE A 32 -4.00 -13.05 -9.09
C PHE A 32 -4.42 -13.35 -10.52
N TYR A 33 -5.73 -13.50 -10.77
CA TYR A 33 -6.26 -13.70 -12.11
C TYR A 33 -5.90 -12.55 -13.05
N GLY A 34 -6.10 -11.31 -12.61
CA GLY A 34 -5.76 -10.11 -13.38
C GLY A 34 -4.26 -10.00 -13.67
N LEU A 35 -3.41 -10.31 -12.68
CA LEU A 35 -1.96 -10.31 -12.82
C LEU A 35 -1.46 -11.41 -13.78
N LEU A 36 -2.00 -12.62 -13.70
CA LEU A 36 -1.66 -13.73 -14.61
C LEU A 36 -2.06 -13.39 -16.05
N ARG A 37 -3.25 -12.81 -16.24
CA ARG A 37 -3.71 -12.37 -17.57
C ARG A 37 -2.83 -11.26 -18.14
N LYS A 38 -2.39 -10.31 -17.31
CA LYS A 38 -1.51 -9.21 -17.72
C LYS A 38 -0.09 -9.67 -18.04
N SER A 39 0.45 -10.60 -17.25
CA SER A 39 1.81 -11.12 -17.40
C SER A 39 1.98 -12.10 -18.55
N LYS A 40 0.89 -12.73 -19.02
CA LYS A 40 0.89 -13.69 -20.14
C LYS A 40 1.85 -14.87 -19.92
N ILE A 41 2.10 -15.25 -18.66
CA ILE A 41 3.01 -16.36 -18.29
C ILE A 41 2.60 -17.67 -18.97
N PHE A 42 1.30 -17.92 -19.10
CA PHE A 42 0.77 -19.12 -19.74
C PHE A 42 0.44 -18.93 -21.24
N GLY A 43 0.86 -17.82 -21.85
CA GLY A 43 0.59 -17.49 -23.25
C GLY A 43 -0.55 -16.46 -23.43
N PRO A 44 -1.13 -16.37 -24.64
CA PRO A 44 -2.15 -15.38 -24.96
C PRO A 44 -3.37 -15.46 -24.01
N PRO A 45 -3.89 -14.30 -23.56
CA PRO A 45 -4.93 -14.24 -22.54
C PRO A 45 -6.30 -14.73 -23.04
N GLU A 46 -6.56 -14.74 -24.36
CA GLU A 46 -7.83 -15.24 -24.90
C GLU A 46 -7.93 -16.78 -24.81
N ILE A 47 -6.80 -17.48 -24.87
CA ILE A 47 -6.74 -18.94 -24.93
C ILE A 47 -6.65 -19.52 -23.50
N ASN A 48 -5.93 -18.85 -22.60
CA ASN A 48 -5.57 -19.40 -21.29
C ASN A 48 -6.45 -18.91 -20.13
N VAL A 49 -7.71 -18.54 -20.43
CA VAL A 49 -8.68 -18.06 -19.44
C VAL A 49 -8.87 -19.07 -18.30
N ALA A 50 -9.11 -20.35 -18.65
CA ALA A 50 -9.35 -21.40 -17.68
C ALA A 50 -8.13 -21.68 -16.78
N VAL A 51 -6.93 -21.71 -17.37
CA VAL A 51 -5.68 -21.94 -16.62
C VAL A 51 -5.43 -20.81 -15.63
N ASN A 52 -5.55 -19.56 -16.07
CA ASN A 52 -5.41 -18.40 -15.19
C ASN A 52 -6.42 -18.43 -14.03
N ALA A 53 -7.67 -18.83 -14.30
CA ALA A 53 -8.71 -18.93 -13.29
C ALA A 53 -8.41 -20.02 -12.25
N ILE A 54 -8.01 -21.22 -12.68
CA ILE A 54 -7.69 -22.32 -11.77
C ILE A 54 -6.45 -21.99 -10.94
N VAL A 55 -5.38 -21.47 -11.56
CA VAL A 55 -4.14 -21.13 -10.84
C VAL A 55 -4.39 -20.03 -9.82
N SER A 56 -5.14 -18.97 -10.19
CA SER A 56 -5.48 -17.90 -9.23
C SER A 56 -6.37 -18.36 -8.08
N LEU A 57 -7.32 -19.26 -8.35
CA LEU A 57 -8.16 -19.90 -7.32
C LEU A 57 -7.30 -20.67 -6.30
N VAL A 58 -6.42 -21.56 -6.79
CA VAL A 58 -5.54 -22.37 -5.94
C VAL A 58 -4.56 -21.49 -5.16
N ALA A 59 -3.95 -20.50 -5.82
CA ALA A 59 -3.04 -19.58 -5.17
C ALA A 59 -3.73 -18.77 -4.07
N ALA A 60 -4.95 -18.29 -4.31
CA ALA A 60 -5.73 -17.57 -3.29
C ALA A 60 -6.05 -18.48 -2.09
N PHE A 61 -6.43 -19.74 -2.31
CA PHE A 61 -6.63 -20.69 -1.23
C PHE A 61 -5.36 -20.93 -0.42
N MET A 62 -4.20 -21.09 -1.08
CA MET A 62 -2.93 -21.28 -0.36
C MET A 62 -2.54 -20.08 0.49
N VAL A 63 -2.77 -18.86 0.01
CA VAL A 63 -2.49 -17.62 0.77
C VAL A 63 -3.39 -17.52 2.00
N TRP A 64 -4.69 -17.83 1.85
CA TRP A 64 -5.65 -17.68 2.95
C TRP A 64 -5.74 -18.88 3.89
N ALA A 65 -5.26 -20.05 3.49
CA ALA A 65 -5.20 -21.22 4.36
C ALA A 65 -4.37 -20.92 5.63
N TYR A 66 -3.24 -20.22 5.49
CA TYR A 66 -2.36 -19.92 6.62
C TYR A 66 -3.03 -19.11 7.76
N PRO A 67 -3.58 -17.90 7.53
CA PRO A 67 -4.19 -17.13 8.61
C PRO A 67 -5.44 -17.80 9.18
N VAL A 68 -6.19 -18.56 8.38
CA VAL A 68 -7.35 -19.34 8.85
C VAL A 68 -6.92 -20.43 9.81
N ILE A 69 -5.88 -21.20 9.49
CA ILE A 69 -5.36 -22.27 10.35
C ILE A 69 -4.81 -21.69 11.67
N ASN A 70 -4.21 -20.49 11.61
CA ASN A 70 -3.66 -19.81 12.80
C ASN A 70 -4.69 -19.01 13.61
N GLY A 71 -5.98 -19.04 13.24
CA GLY A 71 -7.04 -18.34 13.98
C GLY A 71 -6.91 -16.82 13.97
N VAL A 72 -6.29 -16.24 12.93
CA VAL A 72 -6.12 -14.79 12.82
C VAL A 72 -7.45 -14.15 12.41
N ASP A 73 -7.90 -13.13 13.16
CA ASP A 73 -9.09 -12.34 12.84
C ASP A 73 -8.80 -11.38 11.66
N ILE A 74 -9.00 -11.89 10.44
CA ILE A 74 -8.73 -11.19 9.18
C ILE A 74 -9.68 -10.00 9.02
N GLU A 75 -10.96 -10.18 9.40
CA GLU A 75 -11.99 -9.14 9.33
C GLU A 75 -11.55 -7.90 10.12
N ALA A 76 -11.11 -8.08 11.37
CA ALA A 76 -10.67 -6.97 12.21
C ALA A 76 -9.46 -6.23 11.62
N LYS A 77 -8.50 -6.96 11.04
CA LYS A 77 -7.29 -6.35 10.43
C LYS A 77 -7.59 -5.62 9.13
N LEU A 78 -8.38 -6.21 8.24
CA LEU A 78 -8.77 -5.55 7.00
C LEU A 78 -9.68 -4.36 7.26
N SER A 79 -10.64 -4.48 8.17
CA SER A 79 -11.50 -3.37 8.59
C SER A 79 -10.66 -2.21 9.13
N SER A 80 -9.70 -2.49 10.01
CA SER A 80 -8.77 -1.47 10.53
C SER A 80 -7.93 -0.83 9.42
N PHE A 81 -7.42 -1.62 8.48
CA PHE A 81 -6.66 -1.11 7.34
C PHE A 81 -7.47 -0.19 6.45
N PHE A 82 -8.68 -0.60 6.05
CA PHE A 82 -9.54 0.23 5.21
C PHE A 82 -10.00 1.49 5.95
N ALA A 83 -10.36 1.38 7.24
CA ALA A 83 -10.72 2.54 8.06
C ALA A 83 -9.56 3.55 8.16
N GLN A 84 -8.34 3.08 8.49
CA GLN A 84 -7.15 3.92 8.53
C GLN A 84 -6.84 4.52 7.16
N GLY A 85 -6.95 3.74 6.08
CA GLY A 85 -6.74 4.20 4.71
C GLY A 85 -7.72 5.31 4.30
N ILE A 86 -9.01 5.16 4.65
CA ILE A 86 -10.03 6.18 4.41
C ILE A 86 -9.70 7.45 5.21
N ILE A 87 -9.36 7.33 6.50
CA ILE A 87 -8.99 8.48 7.34
C ILE A 87 -7.80 9.22 6.74
N VAL A 88 -6.73 8.51 6.34
CA VAL A 88 -5.55 9.15 5.72
C VAL A 88 -5.91 9.80 4.39
N THR A 89 -6.73 9.16 3.57
CA THR A 89 -7.20 9.75 2.31
C THR A 89 -7.99 11.02 2.57
N LEU A 90 -8.90 11.03 3.56
CA LEU A 90 -9.66 12.21 3.95
C LEU A 90 -8.76 13.33 4.46
N VAL A 91 -7.78 13.02 5.32
CA VAL A 91 -6.81 14.00 5.81
C VAL A 91 -5.99 14.59 4.67
N LEU A 92 -5.54 13.76 3.71
CA LEU A 92 -4.83 14.23 2.52
C LEU A 92 -5.71 15.11 1.63
N MET A 93 -6.97 14.73 1.41
CA MET A 93 -7.93 15.56 0.68
C MET A 93 -8.14 16.92 1.36
N MET A 94 -8.32 16.94 2.68
CA MET A 94 -8.47 18.17 3.46
C MET A 94 -7.19 19.03 3.40
N ALA A 95 -6.02 18.42 3.49
CA ALA A 95 -4.75 19.11 3.36
C ALA A 95 -4.56 19.71 1.95
N MET A 96 -4.94 18.99 0.90
CA MET A 96 -4.89 19.48 -0.47
C MET A 96 -5.87 20.64 -0.70
N LEU A 97 -7.10 20.54 -0.16
CA LEU A 97 -8.08 21.63 -0.21
C LEU A 97 -7.57 22.86 0.56
N GLY A 98 -7.03 22.69 1.76
CA GLY A 98 -6.45 23.77 2.54
C GLY A 98 -5.24 24.41 1.85
N ALA A 99 -4.36 23.62 1.24
CA ALA A 99 -3.25 24.12 0.44
C ALA A 99 -3.75 24.93 -0.76
N GLY A 100 -4.80 24.46 -1.45
CA GLY A 100 -5.43 25.18 -2.56
C GLY A 100 -6.11 26.50 -2.17
N MET A 101 -6.49 26.68 -0.90
CA MET A 101 -7.03 27.95 -0.40
C MET A 101 -5.95 28.97 -0.04
N VAL A 102 -4.79 28.51 0.43
CA VAL A 102 -3.68 29.37 0.85
C VAL A 102 -2.77 29.74 -0.32
N LEU A 103 -2.62 28.83 -1.28
CA LEU A 103 -1.80 29.05 -2.47
C LEU A 103 -2.57 29.88 -3.51
N PRO A 104 -1.93 30.89 -4.13
CA PRO A 104 -2.51 31.63 -5.24
C PRO A 104 -3.03 30.73 -6.38
N PRO A 105 -4.08 31.12 -7.11
CA PRO A 105 -4.62 30.32 -8.21
C PRO A 105 -3.64 30.14 -9.39
N ASP A 106 -2.68 31.07 -9.54
CA ASP A 106 -1.66 31.04 -10.59
C ASP A 106 -0.38 30.27 -10.17
N TYR A 107 -0.43 29.57 -9.04
CA TYR A 107 0.73 28.84 -8.53
C TYR A 107 0.96 27.54 -9.32
N ASP A 108 2.04 27.47 -10.08
CA ASP A 108 2.37 26.27 -10.85
C ASP A 108 3.02 25.20 -9.95
N PHE A 109 2.22 24.22 -9.54
CA PHE A 109 2.70 23.07 -8.76
C PHE A 109 3.80 22.28 -9.48
N LYS A 110 3.86 22.32 -10.82
CA LYS A 110 4.98 21.68 -11.56
C LYS A 110 6.30 22.41 -11.37
N GLU A 111 6.28 23.71 -11.12
CA GLU A 111 7.49 24.51 -10.98
C GLU A 111 8.06 24.39 -9.55
N MET A 112 7.19 24.34 -8.53
CA MET A 112 7.61 24.10 -7.14
C MET A 112 8.07 22.65 -6.92
N PHE A 113 7.38 21.68 -7.50
CA PHE A 113 7.76 20.28 -7.33
C PHE A 113 8.78 19.82 -8.39
N GLY A 114 8.89 20.39 -9.58
CA GLY A 114 9.87 19.94 -10.58
C GLY A 114 9.92 18.41 -10.79
N LYS A 115 11.01 17.89 -11.37
CA LYS A 115 11.21 16.42 -11.49
C LYS A 115 11.45 15.72 -10.13
N ARG A 116 11.88 16.45 -9.10
CA ARG A 116 12.30 15.90 -7.81
C ARG A 116 11.17 15.85 -6.77
N GLY A 117 10.28 16.80 -6.81
CA GLY A 117 9.13 16.93 -5.92
C GLY A 117 8.01 15.95 -6.25
N GLY A 118 7.82 15.58 -7.52
CA GLY A 118 6.98 14.41 -7.84
C GLY A 118 7.49 13.15 -7.13
N LEU A 119 8.81 12.99 -7.07
CA LEU A 119 9.48 11.91 -6.34
C LEU A 119 9.25 12.02 -4.81
N ILE A 120 9.27 13.24 -4.25
CA ILE A 120 9.01 13.51 -2.82
C ILE A 120 7.57 13.14 -2.45
N ILE A 121 6.58 13.55 -3.26
CA ILE A 121 5.17 13.21 -3.03
C ILE A 121 4.97 11.71 -3.07
N VAL A 122 5.53 11.03 -4.07
CA VAL A 122 5.50 9.55 -4.15
C VAL A 122 6.16 8.93 -2.92
N GLY A 123 7.29 9.48 -2.46
CA GLY A 123 7.96 9.03 -1.24
C GLY A 123 7.10 9.18 0.02
N ILE A 124 6.40 10.31 0.18
CA ILE A 124 5.50 10.57 1.31
C ILE A 124 4.27 9.66 1.26
N VAL A 125 3.66 9.48 0.08
CA VAL A 125 2.51 8.57 -0.06
C VAL A 125 2.91 7.13 0.22
N PHE A 126 4.08 6.70 -0.28
CA PHE A 126 4.63 5.38 -0.02
C PHE A 126 4.94 5.18 1.47
N ALA A 127 5.55 6.17 2.11
CA ALA A 127 5.79 6.21 3.54
C ALA A 127 4.51 6.04 4.37
N LEU A 128 3.50 6.88 4.09
CA LEU A 128 2.20 6.82 4.76
C LEU A 128 1.55 5.45 4.56
N SER A 129 1.66 4.89 3.36
CA SER A 129 1.15 3.54 3.06
C SER A 129 1.81 2.48 3.93
N ILE A 130 3.14 2.53 4.09
CA ILE A 130 3.88 1.61 4.98
C ILE A 130 3.43 1.77 6.43
N VAL A 131 3.31 3.00 6.92
CA VAL A 131 2.86 3.28 8.29
C VAL A 131 1.48 2.68 8.52
N ILE A 132 0.52 2.90 7.62
CA ILE A 132 -0.84 2.35 7.72
C ILE A 132 -0.83 0.81 7.74
N VAL A 133 -0.03 0.18 6.88
CA VAL A 133 0.08 -1.29 6.84
C VAL A 133 0.62 -1.84 8.17
N ILE A 134 1.57 -1.14 8.80
CA ILE A 134 2.12 -1.52 10.11
C ILE A 134 1.08 -1.29 11.22
N THR A 135 0.47 -0.10 11.29
CA THR A 135 -0.46 0.29 12.36
C THR A 135 -1.80 -0.45 12.30
N SER A 136 -2.23 -0.90 11.12
CA SER A 136 -3.42 -1.74 10.96
C SER A 136 -3.22 -3.17 11.46
N GLY A 137 -1.97 -3.58 11.69
CA GLY A 137 -1.63 -4.94 12.08
C GLY A 137 -1.73 -5.96 10.94
N LEU A 138 -1.84 -5.51 9.69
CA LEU A 138 -1.78 -6.37 8.50
C LEU A 138 -0.46 -7.12 8.39
N VAL A 139 0.63 -6.51 8.86
CA VAL A 139 1.95 -7.17 8.95
C VAL A 139 1.86 -8.46 9.76
N GLY A 140 1.01 -8.49 10.80
CA GLY A 140 0.79 -9.67 11.63
C GLY A 140 0.02 -10.82 10.95
N ILE A 141 -0.63 -10.57 9.80
CA ILE A 141 -1.24 -11.64 9.00
C ILE A 141 -0.16 -12.37 8.18
N ILE A 142 0.80 -11.60 7.65
CA ILE A 142 1.88 -12.12 6.80
C ILE A 142 2.99 -12.74 7.67
N ILE A 143 3.27 -12.12 8.81
CA ILE A 143 4.35 -12.53 9.71
C ILE A 143 3.73 -12.91 11.06
N ASN A 144 3.95 -14.15 11.48
CA ASN A 144 3.34 -14.68 12.70
C ASN A 144 3.73 -13.80 13.91
N PRO A 145 2.76 -13.17 14.62
CA PRO A 145 3.07 -12.27 15.71
C PRO A 145 3.87 -13.00 16.80
N GLU A 146 3.56 -14.25 17.12
CA GLU A 146 4.25 -15.01 18.18
C GLU A 146 5.75 -15.24 17.91
N GLN A 147 6.18 -15.29 16.64
CA GLN A 147 7.59 -15.43 16.29
C GLN A 147 8.37 -14.11 16.40
N ILE A 148 7.69 -12.96 16.32
CA ILE A 148 8.32 -11.64 16.40
C ILE A 148 8.13 -10.99 17.78
N THR A 149 6.94 -11.10 18.38
CA THR A 149 6.61 -10.48 19.67
C THR A 149 7.22 -11.22 20.86
N SER A 150 7.68 -12.46 20.69
CA SER A 150 8.49 -13.15 21.71
C SER A 150 9.92 -12.60 21.80
N LEU A 151 10.41 -11.92 20.76
CA LEU A 151 11.77 -11.41 20.68
C LEU A 151 11.85 -9.88 20.77
N ILE A 152 10.82 -9.15 20.33
CA ILE A 152 10.83 -7.69 20.29
C ILE A 152 9.45 -7.13 20.71
N PRO A 153 9.35 -6.36 21.81
CA PRO A 153 8.09 -5.73 22.21
C PRO A 153 7.59 -4.77 21.13
N LYS A 154 6.26 -4.69 20.95
CA LYS A 154 5.59 -3.95 19.86
C LYS A 154 6.05 -2.50 19.75
N ASP A 155 6.34 -1.86 20.88
CA ASP A 155 6.78 -0.47 20.94
C ASP A 155 8.15 -0.28 20.27
N TYR A 156 9.04 -1.27 20.39
CA TYR A 156 10.35 -1.24 19.73
C TYR A 156 10.25 -1.47 18.23
N ILE A 157 9.34 -2.32 17.74
CA ILE A 157 9.19 -2.55 16.29
C ILE A 157 8.70 -1.27 15.59
N ILE A 158 7.71 -0.59 16.20
CA ILE A 158 7.18 0.66 15.68
C ILE A 158 8.28 1.74 15.73
N THR A 159 9.02 1.82 16.84
CA THR A 159 10.10 2.80 17.00
C THR A 159 11.26 2.54 16.04
N ILE A 160 11.72 1.29 15.89
CA ILE A 160 12.79 0.89 14.97
C ILE A 160 12.35 1.11 13.52
N GLY A 161 11.11 0.76 13.18
CA GLY A 161 10.53 1.00 11.86
C GLY A 161 10.46 2.50 11.54
N LEU A 162 10.05 3.32 12.50
CA LEU A 162 10.02 4.79 12.37
C LEU A 162 11.45 5.37 12.23
N ILE A 163 12.41 4.88 13.01
CA ILE A 163 13.81 5.33 12.95
C ILE A 163 14.45 4.95 11.61
N LEU A 164 14.28 3.71 11.14
CA LEU A 164 14.76 3.28 9.82
C LEU A 164 14.09 4.07 8.71
N PHE A 165 12.80 4.35 8.84
CA PHE A 165 12.05 5.17 7.90
C PHE A 165 12.62 6.60 7.83
N VAL A 166 12.83 7.26 8.97
CA VAL A 166 13.44 8.60 9.05
C VAL A 166 14.86 8.60 8.48
N LEU A 167 15.65 7.56 8.74
CA LEU A 167 17.00 7.41 8.20
C LEU A 167 17.00 7.23 6.68
N ILE A 168 16.09 6.42 6.14
CA ILE A 168 15.94 6.23 4.69
C ILE A 168 15.54 7.56 4.03
N VAL A 169 14.59 8.29 4.61
CA VAL A 169 14.18 9.61 4.14
C VAL A 169 15.35 10.60 4.22
N MET A 170 16.12 10.62 5.32
CA MET A 170 17.31 11.48 5.45
C MET A 170 18.38 11.15 4.42
N ILE A 171 18.78 9.88 4.27
CA ILE A 171 19.80 9.44 3.30
C ILE A 171 19.35 9.81 1.89
N TRP A 172 18.06 9.65 1.60
CA TRP A 172 17.49 9.98 0.30
C TRP A 172 17.45 11.49 0.03
N ILE A 173 17.12 12.31 1.03
CA ILE A 173 17.20 13.78 0.95
C ILE A 173 18.65 14.24 0.77
N VAL A 174 19.59 13.68 1.53
CA VAL A 174 21.02 14.04 1.49
C VAL A 174 21.67 13.65 0.16
N ASN A 175 21.38 12.45 -0.35
CA ASN A 175 21.89 12.04 -1.68
C ASN A 175 21.22 12.81 -2.83
N SER A 176 20.04 13.38 -2.62
CA SER A 176 19.38 14.25 -3.60
C SER A 176 20.00 15.66 -3.68
N GLY A 177 20.87 16.03 -2.73
CA GLY A 177 21.49 17.36 -2.63
C GLY A 177 22.74 17.59 -3.49
N LYS A 178 23.31 16.57 -4.17
CA LYS A 178 24.49 16.78 -5.03
C LYS A 178 24.05 17.19 -6.44
N PRO A 179 24.33 18.43 -6.89
CA PRO A 179 24.10 18.80 -8.28
C PRO A 179 25.02 17.97 -9.19
N PRO A 180 24.58 17.59 -10.40
CA PRO A 180 25.47 16.99 -11.39
C PRO A 180 26.57 17.99 -11.70
N GLU A 181 27.81 17.58 -11.47
CA GLU A 181 29.02 18.32 -11.78
C GLU A 181 28.93 18.80 -13.24
N SER A 182 28.78 20.11 -13.42
CA SER A 182 28.67 20.69 -14.75
C SER A 182 29.96 20.45 -15.50
N SER A 183 29.96 19.49 -16.41
CA SER A 183 30.94 19.41 -17.49
C SER A 183 30.78 20.64 -18.37
N ASN A 184 31.50 21.71 -18.01
CA ASN A 184 31.72 22.86 -18.87
C ASN A 184 33.21 23.18 -18.85
N GLY A 185 33.87 22.93 -19.97
CA GLY A 185 35.29 23.20 -20.13
C GLY A 185 35.80 22.80 -21.50
N GLY A 186 35.25 23.41 -22.56
CA GLY A 186 35.74 23.08 -23.90
C GLY A 186 35.14 23.84 -25.09
N LYS A 187 34.65 25.08 -24.94
CA LYS A 187 34.60 25.98 -26.10
C LYS A 187 35.98 26.63 -26.23
N LYS A 188 36.70 26.35 -27.31
CA LYS A 188 37.70 27.29 -27.83
C LYS A 188 37.08 28.13 -28.95
N PRO A 189 37.25 29.47 -28.92
CA PRO A 189 36.87 30.37 -30.00
C PRO A 189 37.85 30.23 -31.18
N GLY A 190 37.39 30.60 -32.37
CA GLY A 190 37.99 30.20 -33.65
C GLY A 190 39.32 30.85 -34.01
N ASP A 191 39.84 30.43 -35.17
CA ASP A 191 40.75 31.22 -35.99
C ASP A 191 40.79 30.65 -37.43
N LYS A 192 40.39 31.51 -38.38
CA LYS A 192 40.56 31.50 -39.85
C LYS A 192 39.77 30.51 -40.71
#